data_AF-A0AAV6PHZ9-F1
#
_entry.id   AF-A0AAV6PHZ9-F1
#
_cell.length_a   1.000
_cell.length_b   1.000
_cell.length_c   1.000
_cell.angle_alpha   90.00
_cell.angle_beta   90.00
_cell.angle_gamma   90.00
#
_symmetry.space_group_name_H-M   'P 1'
#
loop_
_entity.id
_entity.type
_entity.pdbx_description
1 polymer ?
#
loop_
_entity_poly.entity_id
_entity_poly.type
_entity_poly.pdbx_seq_one_letter_code
_entity_poly.pdbx_strand_id
1 'polypeptide(L)'
;MKRLRDEEQDPTCAAATLRVLKQKHPSPVEPSSSRNSSLNPNSSQSSSDKKSADAPVVPFGLDLYYWGQKQPNAGKIIKAASQHQFWVPIDVEEEVENEQLLAESRSRYISFPGNFTPVSHYCKAPLGNGTLCQRQDRQKCPFHGRIVPRDEEGRPCRQEDRVREEQEERKRREEQPDWRDPELLRDIEAVTGEDLGSDRVGKKRKGKKKKFPNLSDLKQRSNTARSRLERKVFN
;
A
#
# COMPACT_ATOMS: atom_id res chain seq x y z
N MET A 1 12.99 24.76 30.77
CA MET A 1 12.55 23.48 31.38
C MET A 1 11.03 23.34 31.57
N LYS A 2 10.27 24.38 31.96
CA LYS A 2 8.78 24.26 32.06
C LYS A 2 8.10 24.13 30.68
N ARG A 3 8.47 24.99 29.74
CA ARG A 3 7.91 25.03 28.37
C ARG A 3 8.01 23.70 27.59
N LEU A 4 9.15 23.01 27.69
CA LEU A 4 9.36 21.70 27.05
C LEU A 4 8.47 20.60 27.65
N ARG A 5 8.20 20.66 28.95
CA ARG A 5 7.30 19.70 29.59
C ARG A 5 5.86 19.94 29.14
N ASP A 6 5.43 21.20 29.07
CA ASP A 6 4.09 21.55 28.61
C ASP A 6 3.87 21.12 27.14
N GLU A 7 4.88 21.28 26.28
CA GLU A 7 4.86 20.80 24.89
C GLU A 7 4.81 19.27 24.75
N GLU A 8 5.40 18.51 25.68
CA GLU A 8 5.28 17.05 25.70
C GLU A 8 3.89 16.55 26.13
N GLN A 9 3.10 17.41 26.78
CA GLN A 9 1.75 17.08 27.26
C GLN A 9 0.66 17.51 26.28
N ASP A 10 1.00 18.29 25.25
CA ASP A 10 0.10 18.63 24.15
C ASP A 10 0.09 17.49 23.10
N PRO A 11 -1.04 16.78 22.89
CA PRO A 11 -1.13 15.65 21.97
C PRO A 11 -0.92 16.03 20.49
N THR A 12 -0.99 17.33 20.17
CA THR A 12 -0.81 17.87 18.82
C THR A 12 0.63 18.31 18.55
N CYS A 13 1.47 18.37 19.58
CA CYS A 13 2.85 18.82 19.46
C CYS A 13 3.80 17.70 19.02
N ALA A 14 4.84 18.09 18.28
CA ALA A 14 5.91 17.18 17.84
C ALA A 14 6.64 16.52 19.03
N ALA A 15 6.77 17.21 20.16
CA ALA A 15 7.42 16.69 21.37
C ALA A 15 6.66 15.48 21.96
N ALA A 16 5.33 15.53 22.00
CA ALA A 16 4.50 14.42 22.45
C ALA A 16 4.61 13.21 21.51
N THR A 17 4.64 13.43 20.20
CA THR A 17 4.83 12.36 19.20
C THR A 17 6.18 11.68 19.37
N LEU A 18 7.26 12.45 19.55
CA LEU A 18 8.60 11.91 19.79
C LEU A 18 8.70 11.12 21.10
N ARG A 19 7.99 11.55 22.15
CA ARG A 19 7.93 10.84 23.43
C ARG A 19 7.24 9.47 23.29
N VAL A 20 6.12 9.40 22.57
CA VAL A 20 5.41 8.14 22.30
C VAL A 20 6.29 7.18 21.48
N LEU A 21 7.00 7.68 20.47
CA LEU A 21 7.92 6.88 19.66
C LEU A 21 9.07 6.30 20.50
N LYS A 22 9.67 7.11 21.38
CA LYS A 22 10.73 6.67 22.32
C LYS A 22 10.24 5.63 23.33
N GLN A 23 8.99 5.73 23.79
CA GLN A 23 8.40 4.72 24.68
C GLN A 23 8.11 3.40 23.95
N LYS A 24 7.66 3.49 22.69
CA LYS A 24 7.34 2.32 21.87
C LYS A 24 8.58 1.59 21.36
N HIS A 25 9.68 2.33 21.20
CA HIS A 25 10.98 1.81 20.79
C HIS A 25 12.08 2.44 21.67
N PRO A 26 12.34 1.89 22.87
CA PRO A 26 13.44 2.37 23.69
C PRO A 26 14.75 2.12 22.95
N SER A 27 15.39 3.18 22.46
CA SER A 27 16.75 3.09 21.93
C SER A 27 17.71 2.78 23.08
N PRO A 28 18.76 1.98 22.85
CA PRO A 28 19.83 1.84 23.83
C PRO A 28 20.47 3.20 24.07
N VAL A 29 20.84 3.43 25.33
CA VAL A 29 21.38 4.68 25.84
C VAL A 29 22.82 4.83 25.34
N GLU A 30 23.09 5.83 24.51
CA GLU A 30 24.45 6.25 24.16
C GLU A 30 24.97 7.26 25.20
N PRO A 31 26.15 7.05 25.82
CA PRO A 31 26.89 8.13 26.45
C PRO A 31 27.95 8.69 25.49
N SER A 32 28.03 10.00 25.44
CA SER A 32 28.97 10.75 24.60
C SER A 32 30.44 10.53 24.95
N SER A 33 31.27 10.59 23.89
CA SER A 33 32.66 11.06 23.83
C SER A 33 33.81 10.06 24.08
N SER A 34 34.53 9.71 23.00
CA SER A 34 35.99 9.93 22.79
C SER A 34 36.67 8.79 22.00
N ARG A 35 37.66 9.20 21.20
CA ARG A 35 38.40 8.44 20.18
C ARG A 35 39.22 7.28 20.77
N ASN A 36 39.24 6.13 20.09
CA ASN A 36 40.44 5.57 19.44
C ASN A 36 40.20 4.15 18.90
N SER A 37 40.74 3.93 17.70
CA SER A 37 40.89 2.67 16.99
C SER A 37 41.65 1.60 17.78
N SER A 38 41.18 0.35 17.76
CA SER A 38 42.00 -0.89 17.74
C SER A 38 41.12 -2.13 17.58
N LEU A 39 41.58 -3.05 16.73
CA LEU A 39 40.98 -4.34 16.38
C LEU A 39 40.97 -5.33 17.56
N ASN A 40 39.87 -6.06 17.79
CA ASN A 40 39.79 -7.52 17.66
C ASN A 40 38.47 -8.13 18.21
N PRO A 41 38.11 -9.36 17.78
CA PRO A 41 36.77 -9.90 17.85
C PRO A 41 36.59 -10.90 19.00
N ASN A 42 35.49 -10.80 19.75
CA ASN A 42 34.65 -11.94 20.15
C ASN A 42 33.59 -11.49 21.16
N SER A 43 32.35 -11.86 20.87
CA SER A 43 31.45 -12.62 21.76
C SER A 43 30.02 -12.09 21.76
N SER A 44 29.16 -12.98 21.28
CA SER A 44 27.78 -13.27 21.70
C SER A 44 26.68 -12.18 21.63
N GLN A 45 25.90 -12.30 20.56
CA GLN A 45 24.43 -12.41 20.54
C GLN A 45 23.60 -11.30 21.22
N SER A 46 23.12 -10.36 20.38
CA SER A 46 21.77 -9.82 20.50
C SER A 46 21.00 -10.09 19.21
N SER A 47 19.87 -10.77 19.32
CA SER A 47 19.08 -11.33 18.22
C SER A 47 18.14 -10.31 17.54
N SER A 48 18.62 -9.09 17.31
CA SER A 48 17.91 -8.03 16.56
C SER A 48 18.44 -7.79 15.14
N ASP A 49 19.56 -8.41 14.74
CA ASP A 49 20.25 -8.13 13.47
C ASP A 49 19.81 -8.97 12.26
N LYS A 50 18.64 -9.63 12.32
CA LYS A 50 18.13 -10.43 11.18
C LYS A 50 17.40 -9.62 10.11
N LYS A 51 17.59 -8.30 10.05
CA LYS A 51 16.94 -7.40 9.08
C LYS A 51 17.94 -6.43 8.45
N SER A 52 18.93 -6.95 7.74
CA SER A 52 19.74 -6.14 6.82
C SER A 52 20.64 -6.96 5.89
N ALA A 53 20.96 -8.21 6.23
CA ALA A 53 21.89 -9.03 5.45
C ALA A 53 21.46 -9.32 3.99
N ASP A 54 20.18 -9.17 3.67
CA ASP A 54 19.62 -9.49 2.34
C ASP A 54 19.22 -8.24 1.53
N ALA A 55 19.40 -7.03 2.09
CA ALA A 55 19.11 -5.81 1.35
C ALA A 55 20.24 -5.55 0.33
N PRO A 56 19.92 -5.34 -0.96
CA PRO A 56 20.96 -5.06 -1.94
C PRO A 56 21.66 -3.75 -1.61
N VAL A 57 22.97 -3.82 -1.36
CA VAL A 57 23.80 -2.64 -1.17
C VAL A 57 24.10 -2.03 -2.54
N VAL A 58 23.61 -0.81 -2.73
CA VAL A 58 23.81 -0.06 -3.97
C VAL A 58 25.03 0.84 -3.80
N PRO A 59 26.10 0.68 -4.61
CA PRO A 59 27.29 1.51 -4.48
C PRO A 59 26.97 2.97 -4.81
N PHE A 60 27.67 3.86 -4.11
CA PHE A 60 27.59 5.30 -4.34
C PHE A 60 28.11 5.63 -5.74
N GLY A 61 27.41 6.54 -6.44
CA GLY A 61 27.70 6.93 -7.83
C GLY A 61 27.39 8.41 -8.08
N LEU A 62 27.83 8.94 -9.22
CA LEU A 62 27.64 10.35 -9.60
C LEU A 62 26.16 10.75 -9.70
N ASP A 63 25.33 9.83 -10.16
CA ASP A 63 23.88 9.96 -10.22
C ASP A 63 23.23 10.13 -8.83
N LEU A 64 23.78 9.46 -7.79
CA LEU A 64 23.36 9.66 -6.40
C LEU A 64 23.94 10.93 -5.79
N TYR A 65 25.20 11.26 -6.11
CA TYR A 65 25.84 12.47 -5.60
C TYR A 65 25.08 13.74 -5.98
N TYR A 66 24.60 13.80 -7.22
CA TYR A 66 23.79 14.91 -7.73
C TYR A 66 22.29 14.58 -7.77
N TRP A 67 21.81 13.69 -6.90
CA TRP A 67 20.39 13.30 -6.89
C TRP A 67 19.48 14.52 -6.66
N GLY A 68 18.55 14.76 -7.58
CA GLY A 68 17.66 15.93 -7.54
C GLY A 68 18.35 17.27 -7.85
N GLN A 69 19.63 17.27 -8.22
CA GLN A 69 20.40 18.46 -8.58
C GLN A 69 20.85 18.39 -10.05
N LYS A 70 21.18 19.56 -10.63
CA LYS A 70 21.77 19.61 -11.98
C LYS A 70 23.27 19.34 -11.89
N GLN A 71 23.73 18.31 -12.58
CA GLN A 71 25.16 18.05 -12.76
C GLN A 71 25.77 19.12 -13.68
N PRO A 72 26.82 19.84 -13.26
CA PRO A 72 27.35 20.98 -14.02
C PRO A 72 27.99 20.61 -15.36
N ASN A 73 28.65 19.45 -15.43
CA ASN A 73 29.38 19.00 -16.63
C ASN A 73 28.74 17.77 -17.31
N ALA A 74 27.52 17.42 -16.93
CA ALA A 74 26.85 16.28 -17.53
C ALA A 74 26.48 16.56 -18.99
N GLY A 75 26.75 15.57 -19.86
CA GLY A 75 26.43 15.67 -21.28
C GLY A 75 27.37 16.55 -22.11
N LYS A 76 28.37 17.21 -21.51
CA LYS A 76 29.32 18.05 -22.24
C LYS A 76 30.44 17.22 -22.86
N ILE A 77 30.59 17.27 -24.18
CA ILE A 77 31.72 16.71 -24.91
C ILE A 77 32.66 17.85 -25.26
N ILE A 78 33.85 17.84 -24.66
CA ILE A 78 34.92 18.78 -25.01
C ILE A 78 35.65 18.20 -26.22
N LYS A 79 35.56 18.87 -27.37
CA LYS A 79 36.33 18.53 -28.55
C LYS A 79 37.77 19.03 -28.37
N ALA A 80 38.75 18.18 -28.63
CA ALA A 80 40.15 18.62 -28.65
C ALA A 80 40.34 19.60 -29.83
N ALA A 81 40.62 20.86 -29.54
CA ALA A 81 40.93 21.86 -30.55
C ALA A 81 42.24 21.46 -31.26
N SER A 82 42.18 21.31 -32.58
CA SER A 82 43.39 21.17 -33.38
C SER A 82 44.19 22.47 -33.28
N GLN A 83 45.48 22.38 -32.97
CA GLN A 83 46.37 23.54 -32.95
C GLN A 83 46.67 24.08 -34.36
N HIS A 84 46.21 23.39 -35.40
CA HIS A 84 46.53 23.71 -36.78
C HIS A 84 45.55 24.74 -37.36
N GLN A 85 45.96 26.01 -37.37
CA GLN A 85 45.16 27.15 -37.85
C GLN A 85 44.78 27.10 -39.35
N PHE A 86 45.44 26.24 -40.13
CA PHE A 86 45.22 26.15 -41.59
C PHE A 86 44.21 25.05 -41.97
N TRP A 87 44.11 23.99 -41.17
CA TRP A 87 43.32 22.80 -41.50
C TRP A 87 42.04 22.67 -40.68
N VAL A 88 41.87 23.48 -39.63
CA VAL A 88 40.68 23.50 -38.79
C VAL A 88 40.12 24.92 -38.71
N PRO A 89 38.81 25.11 -38.94
CA PRO A 89 38.15 26.40 -38.80
C PRO A 89 38.38 27.02 -37.41
N ILE A 90 38.49 28.35 -37.34
CA ILE A 90 38.71 29.09 -36.08
C ILE A 90 37.47 29.01 -35.17
N ASP A 91 36.27 28.92 -35.76
CA ASP A 91 35.00 28.88 -35.05
C ASP A 91 34.49 27.44 -34.86
N VAL A 92 35.25 26.59 -34.17
CA VAL A 92 34.75 25.28 -33.73
C VAL A 92 34.22 25.41 -32.30
N GLU A 93 32.94 25.15 -32.13
CA GLU A 93 32.32 25.07 -30.81
C GLU A 93 32.97 23.92 -30.01
N GLU A 94 33.75 24.31 -29.00
CA GLU A 94 34.62 23.42 -28.21
C GLU A 94 33.81 22.50 -27.29
N GLU A 95 32.65 22.96 -26.83
CA GLU A 95 31.72 22.19 -25.98
C GLU A 95 30.45 21.87 -26.76
N VAL A 96 30.20 20.59 -27.03
CA VAL A 96 28.93 20.13 -27.57
C VAL A 96 28.13 19.45 -26.48
N GLU A 97 26.90 19.89 -26.30
CA GLU A 97 25.94 19.22 -25.42
C GLU A 97 25.36 17.98 -26.12
N ASN A 98 25.47 16.84 -25.45
CA ASN A 98 24.93 15.57 -25.89
C ASN A 98 23.85 15.11 -24.89
N GLU A 99 22.60 15.09 -25.37
CA GLU A 99 21.43 14.73 -24.58
C GLU A 99 21.49 13.28 -24.05
N GLN A 100 22.08 12.36 -24.82
CA GLN A 100 22.22 10.97 -24.42
C GLN A 100 23.20 10.84 -23.24
N LEU A 101 24.37 11.48 -23.32
CA LEU A 101 25.33 11.51 -22.22
C LEU A 101 24.77 12.19 -20.97
N LEU A 102 23.94 13.23 -21.13
CA LEU A 102 23.23 13.86 -20.02
C LEU A 102 22.25 12.88 -19.35
N ALA A 103 21.50 12.10 -20.12
CA ALA A 103 20.58 11.09 -19.61
C ALA A 103 21.31 9.95 -18.89
N GLU A 104 22.43 9.48 -19.45
CA GLU A 104 23.28 8.43 -18.87
C GLU A 104 23.92 8.89 -17.55
N SER A 105 24.29 10.16 -17.42
CA SER A 105 24.87 10.69 -16.17
C SER A 105 23.93 10.68 -14.96
N ARG A 106 22.62 10.67 -15.22
CA ARG A 106 21.54 10.70 -14.22
C ARG A 106 20.94 9.32 -13.93
N SER A 107 21.30 8.32 -14.72
CA SER A 107 20.73 6.97 -14.62
C SER A 107 21.82 5.95 -14.39
N ARG A 108 21.47 4.86 -13.72
CA ARG A 108 22.36 3.71 -13.53
C ARG A 108 21.75 2.48 -14.20
N TYR A 109 22.58 1.75 -14.93
CA TYR A 109 22.23 0.44 -15.44
C TYR A 109 22.72 -0.61 -14.46
N ILE A 110 21.78 -1.35 -13.88
CA ILE A 110 22.09 -2.49 -13.00
C ILE A 110 21.69 -3.73 -13.78
N SER A 111 22.66 -4.60 -14.07
CA SER A 111 22.35 -5.90 -14.64
C SER A 111 21.54 -6.70 -13.64
N PHE A 112 20.38 -7.20 -14.05
CA PHE A 112 19.61 -8.12 -13.23
C PHE A 112 20.32 -9.47 -13.23
N PRO A 113 20.89 -9.94 -12.10
CA PRO A 113 21.68 -11.18 -12.07
C PRO A 113 20.81 -12.46 -12.16
N GLY A 114 19.51 -12.33 -12.40
CA GLY A 114 18.58 -13.45 -12.44
C GLY A 114 18.14 -13.83 -13.86
N ASN A 115 17.63 -15.06 -13.99
CA ASN A 115 16.98 -15.49 -15.22
C ASN A 115 15.51 -15.03 -15.23
N PHE A 116 15.05 -14.53 -16.37
CA PHE A 116 13.64 -14.20 -16.55
C PHE A 116 12.82 -15.48 -16.73
N THR A 117 11.99 -15.82 -15.74
CA THR A 117 10.99 -16.88 -15.87
C THR A 117 9.62 -16.27 -16.23
N PRO A 118 9.01 -16.63 -17.37
CA PRO A 118 7.68 -16.15 -17.74
C PRO A 118 6.62 -16.69 -16.76
N VAL A 119 5.53 -15.93 -16.60
CA VAL A 119 4.40 -16.33 -15.74
C VAL A 119 3.53 -17.33 -16.49
N SER A 120 3.35 -18.52 -15.92
CA SER A 120 2.54 -19.60 -16.52
C SER A 120 1.09 -19.63 -16.06
N HIS A 121 0.74 -18.81 -15.07
CA HIS A 121 -0.56 -18.87 -14.39
C HIS A 121 -1.31 -17.55 -14.45
N TYR A 122 -2.62 -17.65 -14.28
CA TYR A 122 -3.56 -16.54 -14.24
C TYR A 122 -4.19 -16.45 -12.86
N CYS A 123 -4.61 -15.24 -12.47
CA CYS A 123 -5.30 -15.04 -11.20
C CYS A 123 -6.57 -15.88 -11.07
N LYS A 124 -7.35 -16.01 -12.16
CA LYS A 124 -8.59 -16.81 -12.25
C LYS A 124 -9.63 -16.56 -11.14
N ALA A 125 -9.51 -15.48 -10.37
CA ALA A 125 -10.52 -15.12 -9.37
C ALA A 125 -11.85 -14.79 -10.07
N PRO A 126 -13.00 -15.17 -9.49
CA PRO A 126 -14.30 -14.87 -10.08
C PRO A 126 -14.61 -13.37 -9.99
N LEU A 127 -14.99 -12.77 -11.12
CA LEU A 127 -15.42 -11.37 -11.18
C LEU A 127 -16.94 -11.27 -11.03
N GLY A 128 -17.43 -10.08 -10.65
CA GLY A 128 -18.86 -9.80 -10.52
C GLY A 128 -19.68 -9.93 -11.81
N ASN A 129 -19.02 -9.95 -12.98
CA ASN A 129 -19.63 -10.18 -14.29
C ASN A 129 -19.73 -11.67 -14.68
N GLY A 130 -19.28 -12.59 -13.82
CA GLY A 130 -19.26 -14.04 -14.07
C GLY A 130 -18.07 -14.55 -14.86
N THR A 131 -17.14 -13.68 -15.29
CA THR A 131 -15.87 -14.07 -15.94
C THR A 131 -14.77 -14.28 -14.91
N LEU A 132 -13.64 -14.88 -15.32
CA LEU A 132 -12.47 -15.07 -14.48
C LEU A 132 -11.37 -14.04 -14.75
N CYS A 133 -10.58 -13.71 -13.72
CA CYS A 133 -9.51 -12.74 -13.85
C CYS A 133 -8.37 -13.26 -14.76
N GLN A 134 -8.12 -12.54 -15.86
CA GLN A 134 -7.11 -12.87 -16.86
C GLN A 134 -5.72 -12.27 -16.58
N ARG A 135 -5.51 -11.65 -15.41
CA ARG A 135 -4.19 -11.08 -15.06
C ARG A 135 -3.17 -12.19 -14.76
N GLN A 136 -1.95 -12.01 -15.26
CA GLN A 136 -0.81 -12.92 -15.07
C GLN A 136 0.26 -12.27 -14.18
N ASP A 137 -0.09 -11.99 -12.92
CA ASP A 137 0.87 -11.46 -11.96
C ASP A 137 1.64 -12.62 -11.29
N ARG A 138 2.91 -12.42 -10.87
CA ARG A 138 3.77 -13.51 -10.36
C ARG A 138 3.39 -14.08 -8.98
N GLN A 139 2.80 -13.26 -8.11
CA GLN A 139 2.59 -13.59 -6.69
C GLN A 139 1.25 -13.04 -6.17
N LYS A 140 0.92 -11.80 -6.54
CA LYS A 140 -0.28 -11.10 -6.08
C LYS A 140 -0.95 -10.38 -7.25
N CYS A 141 -2.26 -10.55 -7.36
CA CYS A 141 -3.11 -9.73 -8.20
C CYS A 141 -3.47 -8.45 -7.43
N PRO A 142 -3.34 -7.25 -8.04
CA PRO A 142 -3.72 -5.99 -7.41
C PRO A 142 -5.18 -5.93 -6.94
N PHE A 143 -6.07 -6.68 -7.60
CA PHE A 143 -7.50 -6.66 -7.31
C PHE A 143 -7.95 -7.76 -6.35
N HIS A 144 -7.36 -8.96 -6.44
CA HIS A 144 -7.84 -10.15 -5.74
C HIS A 144 -6.84 -10.69 -4.70
N GLY A 145 -5.73 -9.99 -4.47
CA GLY A 145 -4.73 -10.39 -3.48
C GLY A 145 -3.84 -11.54 -3.96
N ARG A 146 -3.50 -12.48 -3.07
CA ARG A 146 -2.56 -13.57 -3.38
C ARG A 146 -3.10 -14.47 -4.47
N ILE A 147 -2.29 -14.76 -5.48
CA ILE A 147 -2.68 -15.68 -6.55
C ILE A 147 -2.52 -17.12 -6.04
N VAL A 148 -3.61 -17.89 -6.16
CA VAL A 148 -3.69 -19.30 -5.81
C VAL A 148 -4.05 -20.10 -7.07
N PRO A 149 -3.62 -21.37 -7.19
CA PRO A 149 -4.03 -22.21 -8.30
C PRO A 149 -5.53 -22.44 -8.26
N ARG A 150 -6.23 -22.11 -9.35
CA ARG A 150 -7.68 -22.27 -9.49
C ARG A 150 -8.03 -23.06 -10.75
N ASP A 151 -9.14 -23.77 -10.66
CA ASP A 151 -9.75 -24.54 -11.75
C ASP A 151 -10.39 -23.61 -12.81
N GLU A 152 -11.00 -24.19 -13.84
CA GLU A 152 -11.67 -23.46 -14.93
C GLU A 152 -12.90 -22.67 -14.46
N GLU A 153 -13.47 -23.00 -13.30
CA GLU A 153 -14.56 -22.24 -12.68
C GLU A 153 -14.08 -21.22 -11.64
N GLY A 154 -12.76 -21.04 -11.47
CA GLY A 154 -12.21 -20.06 -10.53
C GLY A 154 -12.22 -20.50 -9.06
N ARG A 155 -12.47 -21.78 -8.79
CA ARG A 155 -12.38 -22.37 -7.45
C ARG A 155 -10.92 -22.72 -7.12
N PRO A 156 -10.40 -22.38 -5.92
CA PRO A 156 -9.06 -22.81 -5.51
C PRO A 156 -8.95 -24.34 -5.47
N CYS A 157 -7.92 -24.90 -6.10
CA CYS A 157 -7.71 -26.36 -6.16
C CYS A 157 -7.38 -26.95 -4.78
N ARG A 158 -6.74 -26.15 -3.91
CA ARG A 158 -6.28 -26.58 -2.58
C ARG A 158 -7.35 -26.30 -1.52
N GLN A 159 -7.64 -27.30 -0.69
CA GLN A 159 -8.64 -27.18 0.38
C GLN A 159 -8.31 -26.08 1.39
N GLU A 160 -7.04 -25.91 1.74
CA GLU A 160 -6.57 -24.85 2.65
C GLU A 160 -6.88 -23.45 2.10
N ASP A 161 -6.66 -23.23 0.80
CA ASP A 161 -6.94 -21.96 0.15
C ASP A 161 -8.45 -21.69 0.07
N ARG A 162 -9.27 -22.73 -0.12
CA ARG A 162 -10.74 -22.62 -0.08
C ARG A 162 -11.22 -22.17 1.30
N VAL A 163 -10.75 -22.83 2.35
CA VAL A 163 -11.12 -22.51 3.74
C VAL A 163 -10.67 -21.09 4.10
N ARG A 164 -9.48 -20.69 3.65
CA ARG A 164 -8.96 -19.32 3.86
C ARG A 164 -9.84 -18.26 3.19
N GLU A 165 -10.19 -18.45 1.92
CA GLU A 165 -11.09 -17.53 1.20
C GLU A 165 -12.48 -17.45 1.84
N GLU A 166 -13.04 -18.58 2.26
CA GLU A 166 -14.34 -18.61 2.95
C GLU A 166 -14.30 -17.88 4.31
N GLN A 167 -13.22 -18.06 5.07
CA GLN A 167 -13.01 -17.32 6.32
C GLN A 167 -12.85 -15.81 6.09
N GLU A 168 -12.09 -15.41 5.07
CA GLU A 168 -11.91 -14.01 4.69
C GLU A 168 -13.23 -13.39 4.21
N GLU A 169 -14.03 -14.12 3.41
CA GLU A 169 -15.34 -13.67 2.96
C GLU A 169 -16.32 -13.54 4.13
N ARG A 170 -16.32 -14.50 5.06
CA ARG A 170 -17.13 -14.46 6.28
C ARG A 170 -16.76 -13.25 7.13
N LYS A 171 -15.46 -13.03 7.38
CA LYS A 171 -14.97 -11.85 8.10
C LYS A 171 -15.37 -10.56 7.39
N ARG A 172 -15.16 -10.45 6.08
CA ARG A 172 -15.56 -9.29 5.29
C ARG A 172 -17.07 -9.03 5.35
N ARG A 173 -17.89 -10.08 5.44
CA ARG A 173 -19.35 -9.97 5.60
C ARG A 173 -19.75 -9.51 7.00
N GLU A 174 -19.02 -9.94 8.02
CA GLU A 174 -19.22 -9.51 9.42
C GLU A 174 -18.69 -8.10 9.67
N GLU A 175 -17.58 -7.72 9.05
CA GLU A 175 -16.97 -6.39 9.09
C GLU A 175 -17.70 -5.36 8.21
N GLN A 176 -18.79 -5.74 7.52
CA GLN A 176 -19.62 -4.76 6.82
C GLN A 176 -20.12 -3.75 7.85
N PRO A 177 -19.78 -2.45 7.72
CA PRO A 177 -20.16 -1.46 8.71
C PRO A 177 -21.67 -1.45 8.88
N ASP A 178 -22.15 -1.29 10.12
CA ASP A 178 -23.58 -1.32 10.45
C ASP A 178 -24.40 -0.29 9.64
N TRP A 179 -23.78 0.83 9.26
CA TRP A 179 -24.40 1.87 8.42
C TRP A 179 -24.67 1.41 6.97
N ARG A 180 -24.02 0.33 6.51
CA ARG A 180 -24.17 -0.26 5.17
C ARG A 180 -25.12 -1.45 5.15
N ASP A 181 -25.86 -1.68 6.23
CA ASP A 181 -26.92 -2.69 6.30
C ASP A 181 -28.04 -2.41 5.27
N PRO A 182 -28.37 -3.36 4.37
CA PRO A 182 -29.44 -3.21 3.39
C PRO A 182 -30.84 -2.98 4.00
N GLU A 183 -31.09 -3.39 5.25
CA GLU A 183 -32.32 -3.06 5.95
C GLU A 183 -32.35 -1.60 6.43
N LEU A 184 -31.22 -1.10 6.94
CA LEU A 184 -31.08 0.31 7.32
C LEU A 184 -31.24 1.25 6.12
N LEU A 185 -30.56 0.95 5.01
CA LEU A 185 -30.62 1.77 3.80
C LEU A 185 -32.05 1.93 3.27
N ARG A 186 -32.83 0.84 3.23
CA ARG A 186 -34.25 0.90 2.85
C ARG A 186 -35.10 1.79 3.76
N ASP A 187 -34.85 1.73 5.07
CA ASP A 187 -35.57 2.57 6.02
C ASP A 187 -35.20 4.06 5.85
N ILE A 188 -33.94 4.37 5.50
CA ILE A 188 -33.49 5.74 5.19
C ILE A 188 -34.11 6.24 3.88
N GLU A 189 -34.03 5.45 2.80
CA GLU A 189 -34.64 5.78 1.49
C GLU A 189 -36.15 6.02 1.61
N ALA A 190 -36.86 5.23 2.43
CA ALA A 190 -38.30 5.39 2.65
C ALA A 190 -38.65 6.72 3.35
N VAL A 191 -37.74 7.29 4.14
CA VAL A 191 -37.94 8.54 4.87
C VAL A 191 -37.46 9.74 4.04
N THR A 192 -36.28 9.63 3.45
CA THR A 192 -35.64 10.71 2.68
C THR A 192 -36.23 10.83 1.28
N GLY A 193 -36.77 9.75 0.72
CA GLY A 193 -37.30 9.70 -0.64
C GLY A 193 -36.23 9.65 -1.74
N GLU A 194 -34.95 9.60 -1.37
CA GLU A 194 -33.80 9.51 -2.29
C GLU A 194 -33.31 8.06 -2.38
N ASP A 195 -32.95 7.59 -3.59
CA ASP A 195 -32.43 6.23 -3.84
C ASP A 195 -30.95 6.13 -3.44
N LEU A 196 -30.67 5.37 -2.37
CA LEU A 196 -29.32 5.05 -1.88
C LEU A 196 -28.83 3.68 -2.41
N GLY A 197 -29.55 3.08 -3.35
CA GLY A 197 -29.17 1.84 -4.03
C GLY A 197 -29.48 0.56 -3.26
N SER A 198 -30.36 0.59 -2.26
CA SER A 198 -30.69 -0.59 -1.44
C SER A 198 -31.28 -1.76 -2.26
N ASP A 199 -32.00 -1.45 -3.34
CA ASP A 199 -32.60 -2.41 -4.26
C ASP A 199 -31.57 -3.25 -5.02
N ARG A 200 -30.33 -2.75 -5.16
CA ARG A 200 -29.23 -3.45 -5.84
C ARG A 200 -28.57 -4.51 -4.94
N VAL A 201 -28.77 -4.43 -3.63
CA VAL A 201 -28.00 -5.21 -2.64
C VAL A 201 -28.77 -6.46 -2.17
N GLY A 202 -30.05 -6.63 -2.53
CA GLY A 202 -30.76 -7.84 -2.15
C GLY A 202 -32.07 -8.08 -2.88
N LYS A 203 -32.18 -9.22 -3.56
CA LYS A 203 -33.46 -9.74 -4.06
C LYS A 203 -34.49 -9.69 -2.93
N LYS A 204 -35.59 -8.97 -3.17
CA LYS A 204 -36.78 -8.84 -2.32
C LYS A 204 -37.13 -10.19 -1.68
N ARG A 205 -36.77 -10.38 -0.40
CA ARG A 205 -37.13 -11.59 0.34
C ARG A 205 -38.66 -11.66 0.39
N LYS A 206 -39.22 -12.64 -0.31
CA LYS A 206 -40.65 -12.98 -0.31
C LYS A 206 -41.10 -13.05 1.16
N GLY A 207 -41.98 -12.12 1.56
CA GLY A 207 -42.32 -11.89 2.97
C GLY A 207 -42.69 -13.20 3.68
N LYS A 208 -42.08 -13.45 4.84
CA LYS A 208 -42.45 -14.60 5.68
C LYS A 208 -43.94 -14.52 5.99
N LYS A 209 -44.69 -15.59 5.68
CA LYS A 209 -46.11 -15.70 6.07
C LYS A 209 -46.23 -15.46 7.58
N LYS A 210 -47.21 -14.64 8.00
CA LYS A 210 -47.47 -14.37 9.42
C LYS A 210 -47.77 -15.71 10.11
N LYS A 211 -47.05 -16.02 11.19
CA LYS A 211 -47.25 -17.27 11.97
C LYS A 211 -48.67 -17.37 12.56
N PHE A 212 -49.31 -16.22 12.80
CA PHE A 212 -50.68 -16.11 13.29
C PHE A 212 -51.43 -15.05 12.47
N PRO A 213 -52.24 -15.43 11.47
CA PRO A 213 -52.93 -14.47 10.60
C PRO A 213 -54.04 -13.69 11.32
N ASN A 214 -54.62 -14.24 12.39
CA ASN A 214 -55.79 -13.69 13.08
C ASN A 214 -55.47 -12.93 14.38
N LEU A 215 -54.19 -12.81 14.76
CA LEU A 215 -53.78 -12.01 15.93
C LEU A 215 -53.21 -10.67 15.48
N SER A 216 -53.77 -9.59 16.03
CA SER A 216 -53.23 -8.24 15.88
C SER A 216 -52.00 -8.09 16.77
N ASP A 217 -50.82 -7.98 16.17
CA ASP A 217 -49.59 -7.75 16.93
C ASP A 217 -49.51 -6.27 17.34
N LEU A 218 -49.77 -5.99 18.62
CA LEU A 218 -49.73 -4.65 19.19
C LEU A 218 -48.34 -3.99 19.02
N LYS A 219 -47.28 -4.79 18.93
CA LYS A 219 -45.90 -4.31 18.71
C LYS A 219 -45.66 -3.84 17.27
N GLN A 220 -46.54 -4.15 16.32
CA GLN A 220 -46.44 -3.60 14.96
C GLN A 220 -46.70 -2.10 14.91
N ARG A 221 -47.57 -1.58 15.80
CA ARG A 221 -47.89 -0.14 15.83
C ARG A 221 -46.69 0.71 16.26
N SER A 222 -45.85 0.19 17.16
CA SER A 222 -44.59 0.82 17.56
C SER A 222 -43.44 0.59 16.58
N ASN A 223 -43.60 -0.35 15.63
CA ASN A 223 -42.54 -0.76 14.70
C ASN A 223 -42.55 0.13 13.44
N THR A 224 -42.39 1.44 13.65
CA THR A 224 -42.29 2.45 12.59
C THR A 224 -40.85 2.56 12.08
N ALA A 225 -40.67 3.07 10.85
CA ALA A 225 -39.33 3.36 10.31
C ALA A 225 -38.52 4.26 11.26
N ARG A 226 -39.18 5.26 11.85
CA ARG A 226 -38.58 6.18 12.85
C ARG A 226 -38.02 5.44 14.07
N SER A 227 -38.78 4.54 14.69
CA SER A 227 -38.32 3.78 15.87
C SER A 227 -37.17 2.81 15.55
N ARG A 228 -37.10 2.28 14.32
CA ARG A 228 -35.98 1.43 13.87
C ARG A 228 -34.71 2.23 13.69
N LEU A 229 -34.79 3.38 13.02
CA LEU A 229 -33.66 4.28 12.82
C LEU A 229 -33.15 4.82 14.16
N GLU A 230 -34.05 5.25 15.04
CA GLU A 230 -33.70 5.76 16.36
C GLU A 230 -32.88 4.75 17.17
N ARG A 231 -33.24 3.47 17.11
CA ARG A 231 -32.48 2.41 17.77
C ARG A 231 -31.11 2.14 17.16
N LYS A 232 -30.91 2.40 15.86
CA LYS A 232 -29.62 2.20 15.17
C LYS A 232 -28.71 3.43 15.26
N VAL A 233 -29.28 4.62 15.47
CA VAL A 233 -28.54 5.89 15.52
C VAL A 233 -28.20 6.30 16.96
N PHE A 234 -29.09 6.02 17.91
CA PHE A 234 -28.96 6.47 19.30
C PHE A 234 -28.69 5.35 20.32
N ASN A 235 -28.56 4.09 19.90
CA ASN A 235 -28.01 2.99 20.70
C ASN A 235 -26.86 2.34 19.95
#